data_AF-A0A3B4G739-F1
#
_entry.id   AF-A0A3B4G739-F1
#
_cell.length_a   1.000
_cell.length_b   1.000
_cell.length_c   1.000
_cell.angle_alpha   90.00
_cell.angle_beta   90.00
_cell.angle_gamma   90.00
#
_symmetry.space_group_name_H-M   'P 1'
#
loop_
_entity.id
_entity.type
_entity.pdbx_description
1 polymer ?
#
loop_
_entity_poly.entity_id
_entity_poly.type
_entity_poly.pdbx_seq_one_letter_code
_entity_poly.pdbx_strand_id
1 'polypeptide(L)'
;GASPLQTNGVGHTARAYAKEGEVSTLLQEWEGKFLELQARREAEERRRFPLERRLKEHIIGQEGAINTVASAIRRKENGWYDEEHPLVFLFLGSSGIGKTELAKQVARYMHKDIKKGFIRMDMSEFQEKHEVAKFIGSPPGYVGHEEGGQLTKLLRACPNAVVLFDEVDKAHPDVLTIMLQLFDEGRLTDGKGKTIECKDAIFIMTSNVASDEIAQHALQLRQEAERVSRRKLADNLEDVQKSDDIKISRQFKESVIRPILKAHFRRDEFLGRINEIVYFLPFCHSELLQLVSKELNFWAKKVREHNLYSHF
;
A
#
# COMPACT_ATOMS: atom_id res chain seq x y z
N GLY A 1 -25.31 16.00 16.13
CA GLY A 1 -26.53 15.60 15.40
C GLY A 1 -26.34 14.19 14.87
N ALA A 2 -27.44 13.46 14.67
CA ALA A 2 -27.42 12.13 14.04
C ALA A 2 -26.94 12.22 12.58
N SER A 3 -26.37 11.12 12.05
CA SER A 3 -25.91 11.05 10.66
C SER A 3 -27.11 10.89 9.71
N PRO A 4 -27.30 11.77 8.71
CA PRO A 4 -28.35 11.60 7.71
C PRO A 4 -28.14 10.37 6.80
N LEU A 5 -26.91 9.85 6.78
CA LEU A 5 -26.51 8.66 6.00
C LEU A 5 -26.78 7.34 6.73
N GLN A 6 -27.30 7.38 7.96
CA GLN A 6 -27.56 6.18 8.73
C GLN A 6 -28.67 5.35 8.06
N THR A 7 -28.39 4.07 7.83
CA THR A 7 -29.34 3.14 7.24
C THR A 7 -30.03 2.29 8.31
N ASN A 8 -31.26 1.88 8.06
CA ASN A 8 -31.95 0.89 8.88
C ASN A 8 -31.48 -0.55 8.54
N GLY A 9 -32.09 -1.57 9.18
CA GLY A 9 -31.78 -2.99 8.94
C GLY A 9 -32.02 -3.49 7.51
N VAL A 10 -32.67 -2.70 6.66
CA VAL A 10 -32.96 -3.00 5.25
C VAL A 10 -32.06 -2.18 4.30
N GLY A 11 -31.18 -1.33 4.83
CA GLY A 11 -30.28 -0.50 4.02
C GLY A 11 -30.87 0.84 3.54
N HIS A 12 -32.06 1.21 3.99
CA HIS A 12 -32.71 2.47 3.59
C HIS A 12 -32.29 3.64 4.49
N THR A 13 -31.97 4.79 3.88
CA THR A 13 -31.70 6.06 4.58
C THR A 13 -33.00 6.82 4.88
N ALA A 14 -32.93 7.86 5.71
CA ALA A 14 -34.08 8.73 5.98
C ALA A 14 -34.71 9.32 4.70
N ARG A 15 -33.87 9.65 3.71
CA ARG A 15 -34.30 10.13 2.40
C ARG A 15 -35.10 9.09 1.62
N ALA A 16 -34.77 7.80 1.72
CA ALA A 16 -35.53 6.73 1.05
C ALA A 16 -36.98 6.63 1.55
N TYR A 17 -37.28 7.18 2.74
CA TYR A 17 -38.63 7.25 3.31
C TYR A 17 -39.34 8.60 3.06
N ALA A 18 -38.61 9.63 2.62
CA ALA A 18 -39.18 10.91 2.26
C ALA A 18 -39.76 10.84 0.84
N LYS A 19 -41.08 10.99 0.72
CA LYS A 19 -41.73 11.17 -0.59
C LYS A 19 -41.25 12.46 -1.26
N GLU A 20 -41.41 12.56 -2.57
CA GLU A 20 -41.11 13.77 -3.34
C GLU A 20 -41.76 15.02 -2.69
N GLY A 21 -40.97 16.08 -2.52
CA GLY A 21 -41.39 17.32 -1.85
C GLY A 21 -40.29 17.97 -1.01
N GLU A 22 -40.64 19.01 -0.26
CA GLU A 22 -39.72 19.89 0.49
C GLU A 22 -38.82 19.13 1.50
N VAL A 23 -39.34 18.05 2.10
CA VAL A 23 -38.58 17.24 3.06
C VAL A 23 -37.45 16.46 2.38
N SER A 24 -37.69 15.95 1.16
CA SER A 24 -36.68 15.21 0.40
C SER A 24 -35.55 16.11 -0.08
N THR A 25 -35.89 17.32 -0.56
CA THR A 25 -34.89 18.34 -0.95
C THR A 25 -34.06 18.80 0.25
N LEU A 26 -34.69 19.02 1.40
CA LEU A 26 -34.00 19.39 2.64
C LEU A 26 -33.04 18.28 3.09
N LEU A 27 -33.47 17.02 3.08
CA LEU A 27 -32.61 15.88 3.41
C LEU A 27 -31.42 15.77 2.46
N GLN A 28 -31.62 15.98 1.16
CA GLN A 28 -30.53 15.97 0.17
C GLN A 28 -29.51 17.09 0.42
N GLU A 29 -29.96 18.31 0.74
CA GLU A 29 -29.05 19.40 1.11
C GLU A 29 -28.26 19.09 2.38
N TRP A 30 -28.90 18.52 3.40
CA TRP A 30 -28.24 18.14 4.64
C TRP A 30 -27.30 16.95 4.47
N GLU A 31 -27.62 15.97 3.60
CA GLU A 31 -26.71 14.91 3.19
C GLU A 31 -25.44 15.51 2.59
N GLY A 32 -25.57 16.47 1.66
CA GLY A 32 -24.45 17.18 1.05
C GLY A 32 -23.60 17.94 2.08
N LYS A 33 -24.23 18.78 2.91
CA LYS A 33 -23.54 19.53 3.98
C LYS A 33 -22.86 18.59 5.00
N PHE A 34 -23.49 17.47 5.32
CA PHE A 34 -22.90 16.49 6.23
C PHE A 34 -21.68 15.82 5.62
N LEU A 35 -21.75 15.40 4.35
CA LEU A 35 -20.61 14.85 3.62
C LEU A 35 -19.46 15.84 3.53
N GLU A 36 -19.72 17.11 3.22
CA GLU A 36 -18.72 18.17 3.19
C GLU A 36 -18.08 18.40 4.57
N LEU A 37 -18.89 18.43 5.63
CA LEU A 37 -18.40 18.55 7.00
C LEU A 37 -17.55 17.34 7.43
N GLN A 38 -17.95 16.12 7.04
CA GLN A 38 -17.17 14.91 7.29
C GLN A 38 -15.84 14.97 6.54
N ALA A 39 -15.86 15.29 5.24
CA ALA A 39 -14.65 15.43 4.44
C ALA A 39 -13.70 16.48 5.03
N ARG A 40 -14.22 17.64 5.48
CA ARG A 40 -13.42 18.68 6.14
C ARG A 40 -12.81 18.20 7.45
N ARG A 41 -13.59 17.50 8.29
CA ARG A 41 -13.09 16.92 9.55
C ARG A 41 -12.00 15.88 9.30
N GLU A 42 -12.20 15.00 8.32
CA GLU A 42 -11.18 14.02 7.95
C GLU A 42 -9.91 14.72 7.44
N ALA A 43 -10.04 15.76 6.61
CA ALA A 43 -8.89 16.54 6.13
C ALA A 43 -8.14 17.24 7.28
N GLU A 44 -8.85 17.81 8.25
CA GLU A 44 -8.26 18.38 9.47
C GLU A 44 -7.54 17.32 10.31
N GLU A 45 -8.15 16.14 10.46
CA GLU A 45 -7.55 15.01 11.18
C GLU A 45 -6.24 14.54 10.51
N ARG A 46 -6.26 14.38 9.18
CA ARG A 46 -5.08 14.04 8.37
C ARG A 46 -3.97 15.09 8.49
N ARG A 47 -4.33 16.39 8.51
CA ARG A 47 -3.36 17.48 8.73
C ARG A 47 -2.76 17.43 10.14
N ARG A 48 -3.57 17.15 11.15
CA ARG A 48 -3.13 17.11 12.56
C ARG A 48 -2.23 15.90 12.85
N PHE A 49 -2.50 14.77 12.21
CA PHE A 49 -1.74 13.52 12.36
C PHE A 49 -1.29 13.01 10.99
N PRO A 50 -0.13 13.48 10.49
CA PRO A 50 0.39 13.07 9.19
C PRO A 50 0.54 11.55 9.08
N LEU A 51 0.28 11.03 7.87
CA LEU A 51 0.40 9.61 7.54
C LEU A 51 1.73 9.01 8.00
N GLU A 52 2.85 9.69 7.80
CA GLU A 52 4.18 9.23 8.21
C GLU A 52 4.24 8.91 9.70
N ARG A 53 3.62 9.74 10.55
CA ARG A 53 3.63 9.51 12.01
C ARG A 53 2.86 8.25 12.36
N ARG A 54 1.68 8.04 11.76
CA ARG A 54 0.86 6.83 11.97
C ARG A 54 1.59 5.57 11.49
N LEU A 55 2.29 5.66 10.37
CA LEU A 55 3.10 4.57 9.85
C LEU A 55 4.27 4.24 10.78
N LYS A 56 4.99 5.25 11.29
CA LYS A 56 6.12 5.08 12.23
C LYS A 56 5.75 4.49 13.59
N GLU A 57 4.50 4.66 14.04
CA GLU A 57 4.02 3.96 15.24
C GLU A 57 4.04 2.43 15.06
N HIS A 58 3.82 1.97 13.83
CA HIS A 58 3.68 0.55 13.50
C HIS A 58 4.94 -0.03 12.87
N ILE A 59 5.70 0.76 12.13
CA ILE A 59 6.85 0.34 11.33
C ILE A 59 8.11 0.92 11.95
N ILE A 60 9.06 0.03 12.24
CA ILE A 60 10.36 0.38 12.79
C ILE A 60 11.34 0.55 11.63
N GLY A 61 12.13 1.63 11.65
CA GLY A 61 13.05 1.94 10.57
C GLY A 61 12.33 2.26 9.26
N GLN A 62 12.98 1.97 8.14
CA GLN A 62 12.44 2.15 6.79
C GLN A 62 11.93 3.58 6.50
N GLU A 63 12.59 4.57 7.09
CA GLU A 63 12.23 5.98 7.01
C GLU A 63 12.09 6.47 5.56
N GLY A 64 13.04 6.10 4.70
CA GLY A 64 12.98 6.40 3.27
C GLY A 64 11.74 5.80 2.58
N ALA A 65 11.32 4.59 2.95
CA ALA A 65 10.15 3.94 2.38
C ALA A 65 8.85 4.62 2.84
N ILE A 66 8.73 4.88 4.14
CA ILE A 66 7.58 5.56 4.75
C ILE A 66 7.40 6.94 4.12
N ASN A 67 8.46 7.74 4.03
CA ASN A 67 8.40 9.09 3.50
C ASN A 67 8.01 9.10 2.01
N THR A 68 8.52 8.16 1.21
CA THR A 68 8.20 8.05 -0.22
C THR A 68 6.71 7.73 -0.42
N VAL A 69 6.21 6.71 0.26
CA VAL A 69 4.80 6.29 0.17
C VAL A 69 3.87 7.38 0.66
N ALA A 70 4.16 7.96 1.82
CA ALA A 70 3.30 8.96 2.41
C ALA A 70 3.28 10.27 1.60
N SER A 71 4.40 10.66 0.99
CA SER A 71 4.45 11.80 0.06
C SER A 71 3.60 11.57 -1.20
N ALA A 72 3.64 10.36 -1.77
CA ALA A 72 2.84 10.01 -2.94
C ALA A 72 1.34 9.96 -2.62
N ILE A 73 0.95 9.34 -1.51
CA ILE A 73 -0.45 9.31 -1.05
C ILE A 73 -0.95 10.72 -0.76
N ARG A 74 -0.15 11.55 -0.10
CA ARG A 74 -0.50 12.95 0.18
C ARG A 74 -0.70 13.76 -1.11
N ARG A 75 0.12 13.52 -2.14
CA ARG A 75 -0.09 14.15 -3.46
C ARG A 75 -1.45 13.74 -4.05
N LYS A 76 -1.79 12.44 -4.00
CA LYS A 76 -3.10 11.93 -4.43
C LYS A 76 -4.26 12.56 -3.66
N GLU A 77 -4.19 12.60 -2.33
CA GLU A 77 -5.24 13.17 -1.47
C GLU A 77 -5.48 14.68 -1.71
N ASN A 78 -4.47 15.42 -2.18
CA ASN A 78 -4.61 16.84 -2.49
C ASN A 78 -4.98 17.11 -3.95
N GLY A 79 -5.14 16.08 -4.80
CA GLY A 79 -5.39 16.23 -6.24
C GLY A 79 -4.16 16.60 -7.06
N TRP A 80 -2.95 16.40 -6.53
CA TRP A 80 -1.68 16.65 -7.23
C TRP A 80 -1.15 15.38 -7.91
N TYR A 81 -2.05 14.70 -8.61
CA TYR A 81 -1.78 13.41 -9.21
C TYR A 81 -2.70 13.20 -10.44
N ASP A 82 -2.36 12.24 -11.28
CA ASP A 82 -3.16 11.86 -12.44
C ASP A 82 -4.41 11.08 -12.00
N GLU A 83 -5.58 11.70 -12.07
CA GLU A 83 -6.85 11.09 -11.66
C GLU A 83 -7.33 9.97 -12.61
N GLU A 84 -6.76 9.88 -13.82
CA GLU A 84 -7.15 8.86 -14.80
C GLU A 84 -6.47 7.51 -14.55
N HIS A 85 -5.42 7.48 -13.73
CA HIS A 85 -4.61 6.30 -13.49
C HIS A 85 -4.51 5.99 -11.99
N PRO A 86 -4.40 4.72 -11.59
CA PRO A 86 -4.25 4.39 -10.19
C PRO A 86 -2.84 4.71 -9.68
N LEU A 87 -2.68 4.74 -8.35
CA LEU A 87 -1.38 4.94 -7.73
C LEU A 87 -0.68 3.59 -7.59
N VAL A 88 0.48 3.44 -8.23
CA VAL A 88 1.22 2.17 -8.34
C VAL A 88 2.60 2.30 -7.71
N PHE A 89 2.89 1.43 -6.75
CA PHE A 89 4.17 1.33 -6.08
C PHE A 89 4.86 0.00 -6.40
N LEU A 90 6.19 0.03 -6.49
CA LEU A 90 7.02 -1.18 -6.48
C LEU A 90 7.95 -1.16 -5.27
N PHE A 91 7.73 -2.06 -4.32
CA PHE A 91 8.50 -2.23 -3.10
C PHE A 91 9.62 -3.25 -3.34
N LEU A 92 10.87 -2.80 -3.25
CA LEU A 92 12.06 -3.61 -3.46
C LEU A 92 12.84 -3.81 -2.16
N GLY A 93 13.36 -5.01 -1.97
CA GLY A 93 14.29 -5.37 -0.89
C GLY A 93 14.12 -6.82 -0.46
N SER A 94 14.91 -7.29 0.50
CA SER A 94 14.85 -8.67 1.01
C SER A 94 13.52 -9.04 1.68
N SER A 95 13.27 -10.34 1.87
CA SER A 95 12.10 -10.80 2.64
C SER A 95 12.18 -10.38 4.11
N GLY A 96 11.02 -10.21 4.76
CA GLY A 96 10.94 -9.95 6.21
C GLY A 96 11.28 -8.52 6.67
N ILE A 97 11.64 -7.60 5.77
CA ILE A 97 12.05 -6.22 6.14
C ILE A 97 10.91 -5.19 6.26
N GLY A 98 9.65 -5.63 6.09
CA GLY A 98 8.46 -4.78 6.33
C GLY A 98 7.69 -4.31 5.09
N LYS A 99 7.96 -4.83 3.89
CA LYS A 99 7.23 -4.49 2.64
C LYS A 99 5.71 -4.67 2.78
N THR A 100 5.30 -5.89 3.12
CA THR A 100 3.89 -6.28 3.31
C THR A 100 3.26 -5.53 4.49
N GLU A 101 4.04 -5.25 5.54
CA GLU A 101 3.54 -4.51 6.71
C GLU A 101 3.24 -3.06 6.37
N LEU A 102 4.10 -2.38 5.60
CA LEU A 102 3.82 -1.02 5.12
C LEU A 102 2.53 -0.98 4.30
N ALA A 103 2.32 -1.93 3.40
CA ALA A 103 1.09 -2.02 2.61
C ALA A 103 -0.17 -2.18 3.48
N LYS A 104 -0.11 -3.03 4.51
CA LYS A 104 -1.20 -3.20 5.48
C LYS A 104 -1.48 -1.90 6.24
N GLN A 105 -0.44 -1.21 6.71
CA GLN A 105 -0.62 0.03 7.46
C GLN A 105 -1.17 1.17 6.59
N VAL A 106 -0.79 1.23 5.31
CA VAL A 106 -1.42 2.12 4.32
C VAL A 106 -2.91 1.81 4.18
N ALA A 107 -3.29 0.54 4.04
CA ALA A 107 -4.70 0.15 3.93
C ALA A 107 -5.51 0.47 5.20
N ARG A 108 -4.93 0.24 6.38
CA ARG A 108 -5.55 0.60 7.66
C ARG A 108 -5.78 2.10 7.77
N TYR A 109 -4.83 2.91 7.33
CA TYR A 109 -4.98 4.37 7.29
C TYR A 109 -6.11 4.79 6.32
N MET A 110 -6.09 4.27 5.09
CA MET A 110 -7.05 4.67 4.05
C MET A 110 -8.48 4.24 4.36
N HIS A 111 -8.65 3.05 4.95
CA HIS A 111 -9.96 2.42 5.12
C HIS A 111 -10.38 2.21 6.58
N LYS A 112 -9.68 2.82 7.55
CA LYS A 112 -10.03 2.76 8.99
C LYS A 112 -10.32 1.33 9.47
N ASP A 113 -9.39 0.41 9.18
CA ASP A 113 -9.46 -1.03 9.52
C ASP A 113 -10.58 -1.85 8.85
N ILE A 114 -11.26 -1.33 7.83
CA ILE A 114 -12.20 -2.12 7.03
C ILE A 114 -11.45 -3.23 6.28
N LYS A 115 -11.73 -4.50 6.63
CA LYS A 115 -11.06 -5.68 6.06
C LYS A 115 -11.07 -5.72 4.53
N LYS A 116 -12.16 -5.30 3.90
CA LYS A 116 -12.31 -5.28 2.43
C LYS A 116 -11.43 -4.23 1.73
N GLY A 117 -10.92 -3.24 2.48
CA GLY A 117 -10.04 -2.20 1.96
C GLY A 117 -8.59 -2.64 1.76
N PHE A 118 -8.24 -3.86 2.19
CA PHE A 118 -6.94 -4.47 1.91
C PHE A 118 -7.14 -5.78 1.15
N ILE A 119 -6.63 -5.83 -0.08
CA ILE A 119 -6.63 -7.03 -0.92
C ILE A 119 -5.19 -7.50 -1.01
N ARG A 120 -4.91 -8.77 -0.68
CA ARG A 120 -3.59 -9.38 -0.86
C ARG A 120 -3.71 -10.53 -1.85
N MET A 121 -2.83 -10.53 -2.84
CA MET A 121 -2.71 -11.57 -3.85
C MET A 121 -1.26 -12.05 -3.84
N ASP A 122 -1.05 -13.34 -3.60
CA ASP A 122 0.26 -13.96 -3.68
C ASP A 122 0.56 -14.32 -5.14
N MET A 123 1.56 -13.67 -5.74
CA MET A 123 1.88 -13.86 -7.15
C MET A 123 2.57 -15.20 -7.43
N SER A 124 3.01 -15.91 -6.39
CA SER A 124 3.50 -17.27 -6.52
C SER A 124 2.39 -18.27 -6.88
N GLU A 125 1.11 -17.94 -6.65
CA GLU A 125 -0.05 -18.75 -7.08
C GLU A 125 -0.42 -18.56 -8.57
N PHE A 126 0.31 -17.70 -9.28
CA PHE A 126 0.06 -17.38 -10.69
C PHE A 126 1.32 -17.58 -11.55
N GLN A 127 2.12 -18.59 -11.21
CA GLN A 127 3.34 -18.95 -11.94
C GLN A 127 3.02 -19.62 -13.27
N GLU A 128 1.92 -20.37 -13.32
CA GLU A 128 1.55 -21.15 -14.49
C GLU A 128 0.49 -20.46 -15.36
N LYS A 129 0.57 -20.67 -16.68
CA LYS A 129 -0.33 -20.03 -17.65
C LYS A 129 -1.82 -20.27 -17.37
N HIS A 130 -2.17 -21.47 -16.88
CA HIS A 130 -3.56 -21.83 -16.60
C HIS A 130 -4.10 -21.17 -15.31
N GLU A 131 -3.22 -20.71 -14.42
CA GLU A 131 -3.58 -20.00 -13.20
C GLU A 131 -3.91 -18.53 -13.46
N VAL A 132 -3.38 -17.95 -14.53
CA VAL A 132 -3.69 -16.57 -14.98
C VAL A 132 -5.18 -16.36 -15.19
N ALA A 133 -5.92 -17.38 -15.65
CA ALA A 133 -7.36 -17.32 -15.81
C ALA A 133 -8.09 -17.11 -14.46
N LYS A 134 -7.54 -17.60 -13.35
CA LYS A 134 -8.12 -17.37 -12.00
C LYS A 134 -8.03 -15.90 -11.58
N PHE A 135 -7.08 -15.15 -12.11
CA PHE A 135 -6.83 -13.76 -11.75
C PHE A 135 -7.99 -12.84 -12.17
N ILE A 136 -8.42 -12.90 -13.44
CA ILE A 136 -9.51 -12.07 -14.01
C ILE A 136 -10.81 -12.83 -14.33
N GLY A 137 -10.74 -14.15 -14.38
CA GLY A 137 -11.83 -15.05 -14.73
C GLY A 137 -11.61 -15.72 -16.09
N SER A 138 -12.06 -16.96 -16.22
CA SER A 138 -12.02 -17.68 -17.50
C SER A 138 -12.94 -17.02 -18.54
N PRO A 139 -12.61 -17.07 -19.84
CA PRO A 139 -13.50 -16.62 -20.91
C PRO A 139 -14.81 -17.44 -20.98
N PRO A 140 -15.85 -16.95 -21.69
CA PRO A 140 -17.08 -17.70 -21.92
C PRO A 140 -16.81 -19.06 -22.57
N GLY A 141 -17.40 -20.12 -22.02
CA GLY A 141 -17.24 -21.50 -22.51
C GLY A 141 -16.19 -22.35 -21.79
N TYR A 142 -15.46 -21.80 -20.80
CA TYR A 142 -14.51 -22.53 -19.97
C TYR A 142 -15.04 -22.79 -18.55
N VAL A 143 -14.56 -23.86 -17.90
CA VAL A 143 -14.88 -24.16 -16.49
C VAL A 143 -14.42 -22.99 -15.61
N GLY A 144 -15.27 -22.56 -14.66
CA GLY A 144 -15.02 -21.42 -13.78
C GLY A 144 -15.41 -20.05 -14.34
N HIS A 145 -15.94 -19.98 -15.57
CA HIS A 145 -16.47 -18.72 -16.14
C HIS A 145 -17.52 -18.05 -15.22
N GLU A 146 -18.36 -18.84 -14.54
CA GLU A 146 -19.41 -18.30 -13.70
C GLU A 146 -18.93 -17.61 -12.42
N GLU A 147 -17.72 -17.93 -11.94
CA GLU A 147 -17.21 -17.47 -10.65
C GLU A 147 -16.55 -16.07 -10.71
N GLY A 148 -16.16 -15.63 -11.93
CA GLY A 148 -15.38 -14.42 -12.15
C GLY A 148 -13.92 -14.56 -11.67
N GLY A 149 -13.12 -13.51 -11.87
CA GLY A 149 -11.74 -13.48 -11.38
C GLY A 149 -11.64 -13.19 -9.90
N GLN A 150 -10.58 -13.68 -9.26
CA GLN A 150 -10.30 -13.35 -7.87
C GLN A 150 -10.13 -11.85 -7.66
N LEU A 151 -9.30 -11.19 -8.48
CA LEU A 151 -9.04 -9.77 -8.35
C LEU A 151 -10.29 -8.94 -8.69
N THR A 152 -10.98 -9.27 -9.79
CA THR A 152 -12.19 -8.55 -10.21
C THR A 152 -13.31 -8.66 -9.18
N LYS A 153 -13.51 -9.83 -8.56
CA LYS A 153 -14.51 -10.01 -7.50
C LYS A 153 -14.20 -9.17 -6.26
N LEU A 154 -12.94 -9.10 -5.84
CA LEU A 154 -12.51 -8.34 -4.67
C LEU A 154 -12.60 -6.83 -4.92
N LEU A 155 -12.12 -6.36 -6.08
CA LEU A 155 -12.21 -4.94 -6.47
C LEU A 155 -13.66 -4.50 -6.68
N ARG A 156 -14.55 -5.37 -7.15
CA ARG A 156 -15.99 -5.06 -7.22
C ARG A 156 -16.58 -4.75 -5.84
N ALA A 157 -16.06 -5.37 -4.78
CA ALA A 157 -16.53 -5.12 -3.41
C ALA A 157 -15.91 -3.86 -2.78
N CYS A 158 -14.71 -3.46 -3.22
CA CYS A 158 -14.03 -2.24 -2.78
C CYS A 158 -13.13 -1.69 -3.91
N PRO A 159 -13.68 -0.86 -4.81
CA PRO A 159 -12.95 -0.42 -6.01
C PRO A 159 -11.75 0.49 -5.72
N ASN A 160 -11.74 1.15 -4.58
CA ASN A 160 -10.67 2.03 -4.10
C ASN A 160 -9.74 1.34 -3.09
N ALA A 161 -9.71 0.01 -3.02
CA ALA A 161 -8.90 -0.74 -2.07
C ALA A 161 -7.39 -0.53 -2.27
N VAL A 162 -6.63 -0.82 -1.23
CA VAL A 162 -5.19 -1.04 -1.32
C VAL A 162 -4.95 -2.50 -1.71
N VAL A 163 -4.40 -2.73 -2.90
CA VAL A 163 -4.15 -4.05 -3.47
C VAL A 163 -2.66 -4.34 -3.41
N LEU A 164 -2.28 -5.37 -2.65
CA LEU A 164 -0.92 -5.89 -2.55
C LEU A 164 -0.74 -7.09 -3.47
N PHE A 165 0.10 -6.95 -4.49
CA PHE A 165 0.65 -8.06 -5.28
C PHE A 165 1.98 -8.48 -4.66
N ASP A 166 1.97 -9.53 -3.85
CA ASP A 166 3.15 -10.00 -3.14
C ASP A 166 4.00 -10.90 -4.05
N GLU A 167 5.33 -10.74 -4.03
CA GLU A 167 6.28 -11.53 -4.80
C GLU A 167 6.04 -11.50 -6.32
N VAL A 168 5.80 -10.29 -6.88
CA VAL A 168 5.46 -10.11 -8.31
C VAL A 168 6.54 -10.64 -9.26
N ASP A 169 7.77 -10.84 -8.80
CA ASP A 169 8.82 -11.47 -9.59
C ASP A 169 8.58 -12.95 -9.90
N LYS A 170 7.67 -13.61 -9.17
CA LYS A 170 7.27 -14.99 -9.42
C LYS A 170 6.10 -15.11 -10.41
N ALA A 171 5.39 -14.02 -10.70
CA ALA A 171 4.22 -14.07 -11.56
C ALA A 171 4.56 -14.50 -13.00
N HIS A 172 3.64 -15.22 -13.64
CA HIS A 172 3.71 -15.47 -15.07
C HIS A 172 3.66 -14.15 -15.86
N PRO A 173 4.41 -13.99 -16.97
CA PRO A 173 4.40 -12.75 -17.78
C PRO A 173 3.02 -12.30 -18.28
N ASP A 174 2.08 -13.22 -18.48
CA ASP A 174 0.71 -12.88 -18.89
C ASP A 174 -0.07 -12.14 -17.79
N VAL A 175 0.23 -12.38 -16.51
CA VAL A 175 -0.35 -11.61 -15.39
C VAL A 175 0.12 -10.16 -15.47
N LEU A 176 1.40 -9.95 -15.77
CA LEU A 176 1.96 -8.60 -15.94
C LEU A 176 1.31 -7.85 -17.11
N THR A 177 0.85 -8.56 -18.16
CA THR A 177 0.11 -7.94 -19.26
C THR A 177 -1.22 -7.38 -18.78
N ILE A 178 -1.94 -8.15 -17.98
CA ILE A 178 -3.22 -7.74 -17.40
C ILE A 178 -3.02 -6.56 -16.45
N MET A 179 -1.99 -6.63 -15.60
CA MET A 179 -1.65 -5.55 -14.68
C MET A 179 -1.26 -4.27 -15.42
N LEU A 180 -0.53 -4.36 -16.53
CA LEU A 180 -0.21 -3.21 -17.38
C LEU A 180 -1.50 -2.53 -17.86
N GLN A 181 -2.44 -3.28 -18.44
CA GLN A 181 -3.72 -2.73 -18.86
C GLN A 181 -4.48 -2.06 -17.71
N LEU A 182 -4.48 -2.68 -16.52
CA LEU A 182 -5.10 -2.11 -15.33
C LEU A 182 -4.47 -0.77 -14.92
N PHE A 183 -3.13 -0.68 -14.95
CA PHE A 183 -2.41 0.54 -14.61
C PHE A 183 -2.53 1.61 -15.70
N ASP A 184 -2.75 1.21 -16.95
CA ASP A 184 -2.91 2.08 -18.11
C ASP A 184 -4.31 2.68 -18.22
N GLU A 185 -5.34 1.88 -18.01
CA GLU A 185 -6.73 2.30 -18.23
C GLU A 185 -7.46 2.62 -16.92
N GLY A 186 -6.85 2.31 -15.77
CA GLY A 186 -7.48 2.45 -14.46
C GLY A 186 -8.74 1.60 -14.30
N ARG A 187 -8.91 0.55 -15.11
CA ARG A 187 -10.09 -0.31 -15.11
C ARG A 187 -9.72 -1.76 -15.40
N LEU A 188 -10.55 -2.68 -14.92
CA LEU A 188 -10.37 -4.11 -15.14
C LEU A 188 -11.68 -4.71 -15.66
N THR A 189 -11.61 -5.45 -16.76
CA THR A 189 -12.75 -6.16 -17.33
C THR A 189 -12.65 -7.65 -16.99
N ASP A 190 -13.69 -8.21 -16.36
CA ASP A 190 -13.73 -9.63 -16.06
C ASP A 190 -14.02 -10.49 -17.29
N GLY A 191 -13.86 -11.81 -17.16
CA GLY A 191 -14.17 -12.76 -18.24
C GLY A 191 -15.62 -12.74 -18.74
N LYS A 192 -16.55 -12.10 -18.00
CA LYS A 192 -17.95 -11.91 -18.38
C LYS A 192 -18.19 -10.57 -19.11
N GLY A 193 -17.15 -9.78 -19.34
CA GLY A 193 -17.24 -8.47 -19.97
C GLY A 193 -17.70 -7.35 -19.03
N LYS A 194 -17.73 -7.57 -17.70
CA LYS A 194 -18.05 -6.51 -16.74
C LYS A 194 -16.79 -5.74 -16.37
N THR A 195 -16.81 -4.44 -16.65
CA THR A 195 -15.73 -3.51 -16.31
C THR A 195 -15.89 -2.93 -14.90
N ILE A 196 -14.79 -2.81 -14.18
CA ILE A 196 -14.69 -2.21 -12.85
C ILE A 196 -13.69 -1.07 -12.94
N GLU A 197 -14.08 0.12 -12.52
CA GLU A 197 -13.19 1.27 -12.42
C GLU A 197 -12.41 1.22 -11.10
N CYS A 198 -11.09 1.34 -11.20
CA CYS A 198 -10.14 1.16 -10.10
C CYS A 198 -9.14 2.32 -10.02
N LYS A 199 -9.44 3.48 -10.62
CA LYS A 199 -8.57 4.68 -10.64
C LYS A 199 -8.20 5.16 -9.22
N ASP A 200 -9.13 5.02 -8.27
CA ASP A 200 -8.90 5.41 -6.88
C ASP A 200 -8.11 4.38 -6.07
N ALA A 201 -7.93 3.15 -6.59
CA ALA A 201 -7.16 2.13 -5.90
C ALA A 201 -5.68 2.52 -5.76
N ILE A 202 -5.03 1.87 -4.79
CA ILE A 202 -3.58 1.93 -4.61
C ILE A 202 -3.04 0.51 -4.82
N PHE A 203 -2.23 0.34 -5.86
CA PHE A 203 -1.56 -0.92 -6.15
C PHE A 203 -0.14 -0.90 -5.59
N ILE A 204 0.19 -1.91 -4.79
CA ILE A 204 1.52 -2.09 -4.21
C ILE A 204 2.02 -3.44 -4.67
N MET A 205 3.15 -3.46 -5.35
CA MET A 205 3.84 -4.69 -5.73
C MET A 205 5.03 -4.89 -4.82
N THR A 206 5.28 -6.11 -4.34
CA THR A 206 6.53 -6.44 -3.66
C THR A 206 7.40 -7.30 -4.55
N SER A 207 8.71 -7.08 -4.52
CA SER A 207 9.66 -7.95 -5.17
C SER A 207 10.95 -8.04 -4.39
N ASN A 208 11.58 -9.22 -4.47
CA ASN A 208 12.92 -9.45 -3.96
C ASN A 208 14.00 -9.23 -5.04
N VAL A 209 13.62 -8.79 -6.24
CA VAL A 209 14.58 -8.46 -7.31
C VAL A 209 15.50 -7.34 -6.84
N ALA A 210 16.79 -7.49 -7.16
CA ALA A 210 17.88 -6.61 -6.75
C ALA A 210 18.08 -6.49 -5.21
N SER A 211 17.57 -7.43 -4.42
CA SER A 211 17.67 -7.35 -2.95
C SER A 211 19.11 -7.35 -2.47
N ASP A 212 19.98 -8.12 -3.11
CA ASP A 212 21.37 -8.29 -2.70
C ASP A 212 22.17 -7.02 -2.97
N GLU A 213 21.97 -6.41 -4.13
CA GLU A 213 22.59 -5.14 -4.50
C GLU A 213 22.12 -4.02 -3.58
N ILE A 214 20.81 -3.96 -3.29
CA ILE A 214 20.24 -2.99 -2.33
C ILE A 214 20.88 -3.18 -0.96
N ALA A 215 21.00 -4.43 -0.49
CA ALA A 215 21.56 -4.74 0.82
C ALA A 215 23.05 -4.37 0.92
N GLN A 216 23.84 -4.72 -0.10
CA GLN A 216 25.27 -4.39 -0.17
C GLN A 216 25.49 -2.87 -0.21
N HIS A 217 24.74 -2.15 -1.05
CA HIS A 217 24.84 -0.70 -1.13
C HIS A 217 24.42 -0.03 0.18
N ALA A 218 23.36 -0.52 0.84
CA ALA A 218 22.95 -0.02 2.16
C ALA A 218 24.05 -0.19 3.21
N LEU A 219 24.75 -1.34 3.21
CA LEU A 219 25.88 -1.59 4.11
C LEU A 219 27.04 -0.62 3.84
N GLN A 220 27.37 -0.37 2.57
CA GLN A 220 28.41 0.59 2.19
C GLN A 220 28.07 2.01 2.66
N LEU A 221 26.84 2.47 2.44
CA LEU A 221 26.39 3.78 2.89
C LEU A 221 26.47 3.93 4.42
N ARG A 222 26.14 2.87 5.17
CA ARG A 222 26.27 2.86 6.64
C ARG A 222 27.71 3.02 7.08
N GLN A 223 28.62 2.24 6.48
CA GLN A 223 30.05 2.33 6.79
C GLN A 223 30.63 3.71 6.46
N GLU A 224 30.19 4.32 5.36
CA GLU A 224 30.60 5.67 4.99
C GLU A 224 30.08 6.70 5.99
N ALA A 225 28.79 6.63 6.36
CA ALA A 225 28.18 7.51 7.36
C ALA A 225 28.89 7.40 8.73
N GLU A 226 29.24 6.19 9.17
CA GLU A 226 30.00 5.96 10.39
C GLU A 226 31.40 6.57 10.33
N ARG A 227 32.12 6.42 9.21
CA ARG A 227 33.44 7.03 9.02
C ARG A 227 33.38 8.55 9.06
N VAL A 228 32.38 9.14 8.42
CA VAL A 228 32.16 10.60 8.42
C VAL A 228 31.83 11.08 9.83
N SER A 229 30.92 10.39 10.52
CA SER A 229 30.55 10.68 11.91
C SER A 229 31.78 10.64 12.83
N ARG A 230 32.61 9.59 12.71
CA ARG A 230 33.84 9.44 13.49
C ARG A 230 34.86 10.55 13.25
N ARG A 231 35.00 11.02 11.99
CA ARG A 231 35.86 12.17 11.65
C ARG A 231 35.33 13.46 12.27
N LYS A 232 34.02 13.75 12.14
CA LYS A 232 33.41 14.96 12.72
C LYS A 232 33.53 15.01 14.24
N LEU A 233 33.42 13.86 14.91
CA LEU A 233 33.66 13.75 16.35
C LEU A 233 35.12 14.06 16.74
N ALA A 234 36.09 13.65 15.92
CA ALA A 234 37.50 13.97 16.14
C ALA A 234 37.79 15.47 15.97
N ASP A 235 37.00 16.16 15.13
CA ASP A 235 37.12 17.59 14.85
C ASP A 235 36.30 18.49 15.80
N ASN A 236 35.75 17.96 16.91
CA ASN A 236 34.95 18.70 17.92
C ASN A 236 33.77 19.52 17.34
N LEU A 237 33.14 19.05 16.26
CA LEU A 237 31.92 19.66 15.74
C LEU A 237 30.72 19.15 16.56
N GLU A 238 30.13 20.01 17.40
CA GLU A 238 29.10 19.68 18.40
C GLU A 238 27.77 19.15 17.81
N ASP A 239 27.53 19.30 16.51
CA ASP A 239 26.29 18.88 15.84
C ASP A 239 26.41 17.52 15.11
N VAL A 240 26.69 16.44 15.85
CA VAL A 240 26.54 15.08 15.32
C VAL A 240 25.16 14.52 15.67
N GLN A 241 24.12 15.04 15.02
CA GLN A 241 22.92 14.21 14.85
C GLN A 241 23.33 13.02 13.98
N LYS A 242 23.29 11.81 14.55
CA LYS A 242 23.30 10.56 13.78
C LYS A 242 22.04 10.55 12.92
N SER A 243 22.10 11.16 11.75
CA SER A 243 21.06 10.97 10.74
C SER A 243 21.27 9.57 10.18
N ASP A 244 20.63 8.57 10.79
CA ASP A 244 20.50 7.21 10.26
C ASP A 244 19.62 7.18 8.98
N ASP A 245 19.19 8.35 8.47
CA ASP A 245 18.42 8.52 7.24
C ASP A 245 19.30 8.32 6.01
N ILE A 246 19.58 7.05 5.73
CA ILE A 246 20.36 6.62 4.58
C ILE A 246 19.44 6.53 3.36
N LYS A 247 19.75 7.33 2.34
CA LYS A 247 19.00 7.35 1.08
C LYS A 247 19.79 6.72 -0.04
N ILE A 248 19.13 5.88 -0.83
CA ILE A 248 19.70 5.33 -2.05
C ILE A 248 19.92 6.47 -3.06
N SER A 249 21.15 6.59 -3.54
CA SER A 249 21.54 7.62 -4.50
C SER A 249 20.84 7.44 -5.84
N ARG A 250 20.56 8.54 -6.53
CA ARG A 250 19.96 8.50 -7.88
C ARG A 250 20.83 7.70 -8.85
N GLN A 251 22.15 7.81 -8.74
CA GLN A 251 23.09 7.06 -9.58
C GLN A 251 22.89 5.56 -9.42
N PHE A 252 22.81 5.04 -8.20
CA PHE A 252 22.58 3.62 -7.96
C PHE A 252 21.23 3.14 -8.51
N LYS A 253 20.17 3.95 -8.37
CA LYS A 253 18.85 3.62 -8.94
C LYS A 253 18.92 3.45 -10.46
N GLU A 254 19.59 4.35 -11.17
CA GLU A 254 19.66 4.34 -12.63
C GLU A 254 20.67 3.35 -13.18
N SER A 255 21.85 3.21 -12.56
CA SER A 255 22.94 2.40 -13.11
C SER A 255 22.90 0.93 -12.70
N VAL A 256 22.28 0.62 -11.56
CA VAL A 256 22.25 -0.75 -11.01
C VAL A 256 20.82 -1.30 -11.03
N ILE A 257 19.90 -0.62 -10.34
CA ILE A 257 18.55 -1.15 -10.14
C ILE A 257 17.76 -1.20 -11.45
N ARG A 258 17.72 -0.10 -12.20
CA ARG A 258 16.90 0.00 -13.40
C ARG A 258 17.25 -1.07 -14.45
N PRO A 259 18.53 -1.35 -14.77
CA PRO A 259 18.90 -2.45 -15.66
C PRO A 259 18.42 -3.83 -15.16
N ILE A 260 18.54 -4.11 -13.86
CA ILE A 260 18.08 -5.39 -13.28
C ILE A 260 16.57 -5.54 -13.44
N LEU A 261 15.80 -4.49 -13.12
CA LEU A 261 14.35 -4.50 -13.28
C LEU A 261 13.94 -4.68 -14.75
N LYS A 262 14.61 -3.99 -15.68
CA LYS A 262 14.36 -4.14 -17.12
C LYS A 262 14.60 -5.56 -17.59
N ALA A 263 15.73 -6.16 -17.18
CA ALA A 263 16.08 -7.53 -17.53
C ALA A 263 15.07 -8.54 -16.97
N HIS A 264 14.59 -8.30 -15.74
CA HIS A 264 13.64 -9.18 -15.07
C HIS A 264 12.23 -9.11 -15.69
N PHE A 265 11.63 -7.92 -15.75
CA PHE A 265 10.26 -7.75 -16.23
C PHE A 265 10.13 -7.79 -17.76
N ARG A 266 11.25 -7.59 -18.49
CA ARG A 266 11.34 -7.64 -19.96
C ARG A 266 10.38 -6.73 -20.71
N ARG A 267 9.78 -5.77 -20.02
CA ARG A 267 8.75 -4.86 -20.52
C ARG A 267 8.99 -3.47 -19.94
N ASP A 268 9.62 -2.61 -20.74
CA ASP A 268 9.91 -1.24 -20.33
C ASP A 268 8.63 -0.44 -20.03
N GLU A 269 7.54 -0.74 -20.74
CA GLU A 269 6.22 -0.12 -20.55
C GLU A 269 5.68 -0.34 -19.13
N PHE A 270 5.87 -1.54 -18.58
CA PHE A 270 5.44 -1.88 -17.22
C PHE A 270 6.14 -1.02 -16.17
N LEU A 271 7.45 -0.82 -16.31
CA LEU A 271 8.20 0.06 -15.41
C LEU A 271 7.78 1.52 -15.56
N GLY A 272 7.34 1.93 -16.75
CA GLY A 272 6.83 3.28 -17.01
C GLY A 272 5.52 3.61 -16.28
N ARG A 273 4.77 2.60 -15.83
CA ARG A 273 3.50 2.77 -15.10
C ARG A 273 3.64 2.77 -13.59
N ILE A 274 4.85 2.50 -13.08
CA ILE A 274 5.13 2.56 -11.65
C ILE A 274 5.40 4.02 -11.28
N ASN A 275 4.61 4.57 -10.35
CA ASN A 275 4.79 5.96 -9.92
C ASN A 275 6.01 6.14 -9.04
N GLU A 276 6.20 5.22 -8.09
CA GLU A 276 7.30 5.28 -7.14
C GLU A 276 7.88 3.89 -6.89
N ILE A 277 9.19 3.75 -7.07
CA ILE A 277 9.95 2.58 -6.64
C ILE A 277 10.46 2.86 -5.22
N VAL A 278 10.01 2.04 -4.28
CA VAL A 278 10.27 2.20 -2.86
C VAL A 278 11.28 1.16 -2.41
N TYR A 279 12.36 1.62 -1.80
CA TYR A 279 13.48 0.77 -1.41
C TYR A 279 13.46 0.52 0.08
N PHE A 280 13.44 -0.76 0.45
CA PHE A 280 13.54 -1.21 1.82
C PHE A 280 14.95 -1.70 2.08
N LEU A 281 15.56 -1.15 3.11
CA LEU A 281 16.94 -1.43 3.46
C LEU A 281 17.00 -2.52 4.54
N PRO A 282 18.06 -3.35 4.60
CA PRO A 282 18.25 -4.25 5.72
C PRO A 282 18.25 -3.49 7.04
N PHE A 283 17.65 -4.02 8.10
CA PHE A 283 17.65 -3.33 9.39
C PHE A 283 19.07 -3.11 9.93
N CYS A 284 19.32 -1.97 10.57
CA CYS A 284 20.52 -1.77 11.37
C CYS A 284 20.35 -2.41 12.76
N HIS A 285 21.44 -2.45 13.53
CA HIS A 285 21.42 -3.09 14.84
C HIS A 285 20.41 -2.43 15.80
N SER A 286 20.31 -1.11 15.81
CA SER A 286 19.34 -0.38 16.65
C SER A 286 17.89 -0.65 16.23
N GLU A 287 17.60 -0.67 14.93
CA GLU A 287 16.27 -1.03 14.40
C GLU A 287 15.89 -2.47 14.77
N LEU A 288 16.82 -3.42 14.66
CA LEU A 288 16.59 -4.82 15.07
C LEU A 288 16.26 -4.92 16.56
N LEU A 289 17.00 -4.22 17.43
CA LEU A 289 16.73 -4.20 18.87
C LEU A 289 15.34 -3.64 19.19
N GLN A 290 14.95 -2.56 18.52
CA GLN A 290 13.60 -2.00 18.65
C GLN A 290 12.53 -3.00 18.20
N LEU A 291 12.76 -3.72 17.10
CA LEU A 291 11.82 -4.70 16.56
C LEU A 291 11.65 -5.89 17.51
N VAL A 292 12.76 -6.43 18.01
CA VAL A 292 12.74 -7.50 19.01
C VAL A 292 12.02 -7.03 20.29
N SER A 293 12.32 -5.81 20.77
CA SER A 293 11.65 -5.26 21.95
C SER A 293 10.14 -5.12 21.74
N LYS A 294 9.71 -4.65 20.55
CA LYS A 294 8.29 -4.51 20.20
C LYS A 294 7.57 -5.86 20.16
N GLU A 295 8.18 -6.87 19.55
CA GLU A 295 7.63 -8.23 19.51
C GLU A 295 7.54 -8.85 20.92
N LEU A 296 8.59 -8.73 21.73
CA LEU A 296 8.58 -9.21 23.11
C LEU A 296 7.46 -8.56 23.94
N ASN A 297 7.26 -7.25 23.79
CA ASN A 297 6.19 -6.52 24.46
C ASN A 297 4.79 -6.98 24.02
N PHE A 298 4.61 -7.25 22.72
CA PHE A 298 3.37 -7.79 22.18
C PHE A 298 3.04 -9.15 22.80
N TRP A 299 4.00 -10.09 22.81
CA TRP A 299 3.82 -11.41 23.40
C TRP A 299 3.62 -11.35 24.91
N ALA A 300 4.36 -10.49 25.62
CA ALA A 300 4.18 -10.27 27.06
C ALA A 300 2.79 -9.73 27.41
N LYS A 301 2.17 -8.93 26.54
CA LYS A 301 0.78 -8.49 26.70
C LYS A 301 -0.20 -9.65 26.48
N LYS A 302 -0.01 -10.41 25.41
CA LYS A 302 -0.87 -11.57 25.07
C LYS A 302 -0.85 -12.65 26.16
N VAL A 303 0.31 -12.93 26.75
CA VAL A 303 0.45 -13.87 27.87
C VAL A 303 -0.28 -13.37 29.12
N ARG A 304 -0.17 -12.08 29.45
CA ARG A 304 -0.90 -11.48 30.59
C ARG A 304 -2.40 -11.61 30.42
N GLU A 305 -2.91 -11.32 29.22
CA GLU A 305 -4.32 -11.50 28.88
C GLU A 305 -4.74 -12.97 29.10
N HIS A 306 -3.96 -13.94 28.62
CA HIS A 306 -4.28 -15.36 28.80
C HIS A 306 -4.19 -15.85 30.25
N ASN A 307 -3.21 -15.41 31.03
CA ASN A 307 -3.06 -15.79 32.44
C ASN A 307 -4.15 -15.19 33.34
N LEU A 308 -4.73 -14.04 32.95
CA LEU A 308 -5.92 -13.48 33.61
C LEU A 308 -7.16 -14.37 33.41
N TYR A 309 -7.25 -15.10 32.30
CA TYR A 309 -8.36 -16.03 32.02
C TYR A 309 -8.13 -17.46 32.55
N SER A 310 -6.91 -17.85 32.93
CA SER A 310 -6.63 -19.17 33.51
C SER A 310 -6.82 -19.25 35.03
N HIS A 311 -7.19 -18.14 35.68
CA HIS A 311 -7.42 -18.04 37.12
C HIS A 311 -8.90 -17.84 37.51
N PHE A 312 -9.83 -18.15 36.61
CA PHE A 312 -11.26 -18.26 36.89
C PHE A 312 -11.75 -19.71 36.72
#